data_AF-A0A926AQN5-F1
#
_entry.id   AF-A0A926AQN5-F1
#
_cell.length_a   1.000
_cell.length_b   1.000
_cell.length_c   1.000
_cell.angle_alpha   90.00
_cell.angle_beta   90.00
_cell.angle_gamma   90.00
#
_symmetry.space_group_name_H-M   'P 1'
#
loop_
_entity.id
_entity.type
_entity.pdbx_description
1 polymer ?
#
loop_
_entity_poly.entity_id
_entity_poly.type
_entity_poly.pdbx_seq_one_letter_code
_entity_poly.pdbx_strand_id
1 'polypeptide(L)'
;MTRGLIGLVCTLLATTGLPTTHAAEPVEYTVKLDTVMSGFDGKTCWVAPRAGVVHGPQPSIIFTMQKLLLTGSDIFFAVNEVRSDDLGQTWLPPLEHPQTLGRRQEPNGIEIVAGDMVPKWHAKTGRLLSTGPTVRYKRNAAGAEVKISQNEASSRTAYSVYDPQQRTWTAWDTIVMPEAPKFFYATVGASQ
;
A
#
# COMPACT_ATOMS: atom_id res chain seq x y z
N MET A 1 -2.76 41.91 -73.66
CA MET A 1 -2.65 40.59 -73.00
C MET A 1 -3.42 40.67 -71.70
N THR A 2 -4.53 39.93 -71.56
CA THR A 2 -5.16 39.66 -70.26
C THR A 2 -6.17 38.53 -70.44
N ARG A 3 -5.93 37.39 -69.80
CA ARG A 3 -6.89 36.29 -69.58
C ARG A 3 -7.14 36.19 -68.08
N GLY A 4 -8.41 36.15 -67.67
CA GLY A 4 -8.83 35.92 -66.28
C GLY A 4 -9.15 34.44 -66.04
N LEU A 5 -8.64 33.90 -64.93
CA LEU A 5 -8.87 32.53 -64.43
C LEU A 5 -10.15 32.46 -63.59
N ILE A 6 -10.91 31.36 -63.72
CA ILE A 6 -12.01 30.97 -62.84
C ILE A 6 -11.48 29.95 -61.83
N GLY A 7 -11.66 30.22 -60.52
CA GLY A 7 -11.29 29.31 -59.44
C GLY A 7 -12.47 28.46 -58.96
N LEU A 8 -12.26 27.15 -58.84
CA LEU A 8 -13.19 26.18 -58.27
C LEU A 8 -12.83 25.97 -56.79
N VAL A 9 -13.78 26.18 -55.87
CA VAL A 9 -13.61 25.91 -54.44
C VAL A 9 -14.27 24.57 -54.12
N CYS A 10 -13.50 23.63 -53.56
CA CYS A 10 -13.95 22.31 -53.14
C CYS A 10 -14.01 22.27 -51.62
N THR A 11 -15.20 22.14 -51.04
CA THR A 11 -15.41 22.15 -49.58
C THR A 11 -15.43 20.70 -49.07
N LEU A 12 -14.40 20.29 -48.33
CA LEU A 12 -14.39 19.02 -47.59
C LEU A 12 -15.17 19.17 -46.27
N LEU A 13 -16.26 18.42 -46.11
CA LEU A 13 -16.96 18.24 -44.85
C LEU A 13 -16.29 17.11 -44.05
N ALA A 14 -15.56 17.47 -43.00
CA ALA A 14 -15.04 16.51 -42.03
C ALA A 14 -16.14 16.15 -41.02
N THR A 15 -16.61 14.90 -41.04
CA THR A 15 -17.52 14.36 -40.03
C THR A 15 -16.71 13.94 -38.80
N THR A 16 -16.74 14.75 -37.74
CA THR A 16 -16.18 14.38 -36.44
C THR A 16 -17.10 13.37 -35.76
N GLY A 17 -16.78 12.09 -35.85
CA GLY A 17 -17.42 11.04 -35.05
C GLY A 17 -17.05 11.21 -33.57
N LEU A 18 -18.04 11.45 -32.71
CA LEU A 18 -17.87 11.43 -31.27
C LEU A 18 -17.52 9.99 -30.82
N PRO A 19 -16.51 9.78 -29.97
CA PRO A 19 -16.22 8.46 -29.44
C PRO A 19 -17.39 7.99 -28.58
N THR A 20 -18.00 6.86 -28.97
CA THR A 20 -18.99 6.15 -28.17
C THR A 20 -18.31 5.58 -26.94
N THR A 21 -18.59 6.17 -25.78
CA THR A 21 -18.30 5.55 -24.48
C THR A 21 -19.09 4.26 -24.37
N HIS A 22 -18.43 3.11 -24.53
CA HIS A 22 -18.98 1.83 -24.10
C HIS A 22 -19.11 1.86 -22.57
N ALA A 23 -20.34 1.82 -22.07
CA ALA A 23 -20.57 1.48 -20.67
C ALA A 23 -20.08 0.05 -20.45
N ALA A 24 -19.30 -0.19 -19.40
CA ALA A 24 -18.89 -1.54 -19.05
C ALA A 24 -20.13 -2.37 -18.71
N GLU A 25 -20.25 -3.55 -19.32
CA GLU A 25 -21.33 -4.49 -19.02
C GLU A 25 -21.29 -4.87 -17.53
N PRO A 26 -22.44 -4.96 -16.84
CA PRO A 26 -22.49 -5.41 -15.45
C PRO A 26 -21.90 -6.81 -15.34
N VAL A 27 -20.91 -6.98 -14.47
CA VAL A 27 -20.34 -8.30 -14.17
C VAL A 27 -21.21 -8.93 -13.08
N GLU A 28 -21.65 -10.17 -13.28
CA GLU A 28 -22.28 -10.94 -12.21
C GLU A 28 -21.24 -11.31 -11.14
N TYR A 29 -21.56 -11.07 -9.86
CA TYR A 29 -20.68 -11.43 -8.75
C TYR A 29 -21.47 -11.93 -7.54
N THR A 30 -20.82 -12.77 -6.74
CA THR A 30 -21.30 -13.21 -5.43
C THR A 30 -20.39 -12.63 -4.36
N VAL A 31 -20.98 -12.07 -3.30
CA VAL A 31 -20.24 -11.63 -2.11
C VAL A 31 -20.31 -12.74 -1.07
N LYS A 32 -19.14 -13.18 -0.61
CA LYS A 32 -19.00 -14.15 0.48
C LYS A 32 -18.21 -13.51 1.62
N LEU A 33 -18.67 -13.72 2.85
CA LEU A 33 -17.89 -13.40 4.05
C LEU A 33 -17.11 -14.64 4.47
N ASP A 34 -15.80 -14.50 4.59
CA ASP A 34 -14.89 -15.54 5.07
C ASP A 34 -14.05 -15.02 6.23
N THR A 35 -13.67 -15.93 7.13
CA THR A 35 -12.67 -15.65 8.17
C THR A 35 -11.33 -16.24 7.75
N VAL A 36 -10.40 -15.37 7.34
CA VAL A 36 -9.03 -15.78 6.98
C VAL A 36 -8.27 -16.26 8.21
N MET A 37 -8.41 -15.54 9.32
CA MET A 37 -7.82 -15.90 10.60
C MET A 37 -8.45 -15.14 11.77
N SER A 38 -8.30 -15.70 12.97
CA SER A 38 -8.49 -15.02 14.24
C SER A 38 -7.15 -14.95 14.97
N GLY A 39 -6.94 -13.92 15.78
CA GLY A 39 -5.69 -13.76 16.54
C GLY A 39 -5.79 -12.84 17.73
N PHE A 40 -6.99 -12.63 18.27
CA PHE A 40 -7.18 -11.91 19.52
C PHE A 40 -6.95 -12.85 20.70
N ASP A 41 -5.98 -12.53 21.54
CA ASP A 41 -5.61 -13.34 22.73
C ASP A 41 -5.79 -12.58 24.06
N GLY A 42 -6.48 -11.43 24.01
CA GLY A 42 -6.64 -10.52 25.16
C GLY A 42 -5.45 -9.60 25.42
N LYS A 43 -4.31 -9.80 24.74
CA LYS A 43 -3.10 -8.96 24.84
C LYS A 43 -2.73 -8.35 23.50
N THR A 44 -2.85 -9.12 22.43
CA THR A 44 -2.57 -8.72 21.05
C THR A 44 -3.72 -9.08 20.12
N CYS A 45 -3.77 -8.41 18.97
CA CYS A 45 -4.63 -8.79 17.86
C CYS A 45 -3.95 -8.48 16.52
N TRP A 46 -4.49 -9.05 15.44
CA TRP A 46 -4.13 -8.68 14.07
C TRP A 46 -4.95 -7.49 13.62
N VAL A 47 -4.27 -6.48 13.06
CA VAL A 47 -4.89 -5.24 12.58
C VAL A 47 -4.37 -4.85 11.21
N ALA A 48 -5.05 -3.89 10.60
CA ALA A 48 -4.71 -3.29 9.31
C ALA A 48 -4.47 -4.29 8.17
N PRO A 49 -5.36 -5.28 7.95
CA PRO A 49 -5.25 -6.15 6.78
C PRO A 49 -5.44 -5.31 5.50
N ARG A 50 -4.44 -5.32 4.61
CA ARG A 50 -4.47 -4.59 3.33
C ARG A 50 -4.05 -5.49 2.19
N ALA A 51 -4.86 -5.57 1.15
CA ALA A 51 -4.72 -6.55 0.09
C ALA A 51 -4.21 -5.97 -1.21
N GLY A 52 -3.34 -6.73 -1.87
CA GLY A 52 -2.86 -6.50 -3.23
C GLY A 52 -2.89 -7.80 -4.01
N VAL A 53 -3.20 -7.72 -5.30
CA VAL A 53 -3.26 -8.90 -6.18
C VAL A 53 -2.05 -8.88 -7.11
N VAL A 54 -1.29 -9.95 -7.11
CA VAL A 54 -0.28 -10.23 -8.15
C VAL A 54 -1.03 -10.77 -9.36
N HIS A 55 -0.90 -10.10 -10.50
CA HIS A 55 -1.61 -10.51 -11.72
C HIS A 55 -0.82 -11.58 -12.48
N GLY A 56 -1.53 -12.42 -13.22
CA GLY A 56 -0.97 -13.46 -14.07
C GLY A 56 -1.99 -14.56 -14.36
N PRO A 57 -1.62 -15.62 -15.10
CA PRO A 57 -2.48 -16.77 -15.35
C PRO A 57 -2.93 -17.48 -14.06
N GLN A 58 -2.09 -17.40 -13.01
CA GLN A 58 -2.39 -17.85 -11.66
C GLN A 58 -2.16 -16.67 -10.71
N PRO A 59 -3.19 -15.86 -10.44
CA PRO A 59 -3.05 -14.69 -9.59
C PRO A 59 -2.88 -15.11 -8.12
N SER A 60 -2.02 -14.38 -7.42
CA SER A 60 -1.84 -14.54 -5.97
C SER A 60 -2.41 -13.33 -5.25
N ILE A 61 -3.04 -13.56 -4.11
CA ILE A 61 -3.52 -12.51 -3.23
C ILE A 61 -2.52 -12.38 -2.08
N ILE A 62 -1.97 -11.18 -1.89
CA ILE A 62 -1.00 -10.87 -0.85
C ILE A 62 -1.60 -9.81 0.07
N PHE A 63 -1.79 -10.16 1.34
CA PHE A 63 -2.22 -9.23 2.37
C PHE A 63 -1.04 -8.87 3.27
N THR A 64 -0.95 -7.61 3.65
CA THR A 64 -0.13 -7.16 4.78
C THR A 64 -1.01 -7.01 6.01
N MET A 65 -0.46 -7.28 7.19
CA MET A 65 -1.11 -6.99 8.48
C MET A 65 -0.08 -6.88 9.61
N GLN A 66 -0.48 -6.40 10.78
CA GLN A 66 0.43 -6.22 11.92
C GLN A 66 -0.18 -6.76 13.20
N LYS A 67 0.67 -7.29 14.09
CA LYS A 67 0.27 -7.46 15.48
C LYS A 67 0.22 -6.10 16.15
N LEU A 68 -0.83 -5.88 16.92
CA LEU A 68 -0.99 -4.74 17.82
C LEU A 68 -0.94 -5.22 19.26
N LEU A 69 -0.14 -4.58 20.12
CA LEU A 69 -0.23 -4.76 21.57
C LEU A 69 -1.31 -3.84 22.14
N LEU A 70 -2.34 -4.43 22.73
CA LEU A 70 -3.56 -3.72 23.18
C LEU A 70 -3.37 -2.96 24.49
N THR A 71 -2.48 -3.44 25.35
CA THR A 71 -2.15 -2.75 26.60
C THR A 71 -1.28 -1.51 26.37
N GLY A 72 -0.71 -1.38 25.17
CA GLY A 72 -0.06 -0.16 24.71
C GLY A 72 -1.03 0.72 23.92
N SER A 73 -0.84 2.03 23.98
CA SER A 73 -1.54 2.94 23.06
C SER A 73 -0.93 2.81 21.66
N ASP A 74 -1.53 1.94 20.83
CA ASP A 74 -1.19 1.72 19.42
C ASP A 74 0.25 1.23 19.15
N ILE A 75 0.70 0.16 19.79
CA ILE A 75 2.04 -0.42 19.57
C ILE A 75 1.97 -1.51 18.48
N PHE A 76 2.38 -1.16 17.26
CA PHE A 76 2.39 -2.04 16.09
C PHE A 76 3.74 -2.74 15.90
N PHE A 77 3.73 -4.06 15.75
CA PHE A 77 4.92 -4.86 15.43
C PHE A 77 5.23 -4.87 13.94
N ALA A 78 6.18 -5.71 13.51
CA ALA A 78 6.56 -5.85 12.10
C ALA A 78 5.34 -6.13 11.20
N VAL A 79 5.43 -5.66 9.94
CA VAL A 79 4.43 -6.01 8.92
C VAL A 79 4.63 -7.48 8.53
N ASN A 80 3.53 -8.23 8.57
CA ASN A 80 3.46 -9.63 8.21
C ASN A 80 2.75 -9.78 6.87
N GLU A 81 3.17 -10.77 6.09
CA GLU A 81 2.51 -11.21 4.87
C GLU A 81 1.55 -12.36 5.15
N VAL A 82 0.37 -12.32 4.54
CA VAL A 82 -0.55 -13.45 4.44
C VAL A 82 -0.86 -13.65 2.97
N ARG A 83 -0.89 -14.90 2.51
CA ARG A 83 -0.95 -15.21 1.07
C ARG A 83 -1.98 -16.26 0.76
N SER A 84 -2.64 -16.10 -0.39
CA SER A 84 -3.41 -17.14 -1.06
C SER A 84 -2.96 -17.24 -2.52
N ASP A 85 -2.87 -18.49 -3.01
CA ASP A 85 -2.52 -18.83 -4.40
C ASP A 85 -3.69 -19.45 -5.17
N ASP A 86 -4.88 -19.48 -4.56
CA ASP A 86 -6.07 -20.19 -5.06
C ASP A 86 -7.33 -19.33 -4.98
N LEU A 87 -7.16 -18.01 -5.21
CA LEU A 87 -8.23 -17.01 -5.20
C LEU A 87 -8.93 -16.85 -3.85
N GLY A 88 -8.22 -17.11 -2.76
CA GLY A 88 -8.72 -16.95 -1.39
C GLY A 88 -9.43 -18.16 -0.81
N GLN A 89 -9.35 -19.33 -1.48
CA GLN A 89 -9.91 -20.59 -0.95
C GLN A 89 -9.09 -21.10 0.24
N THR A 90 -7.77 -21.00 0.18
CA THR A 90 -6.86 -21.31 1.27
C THR A 90 -5.86 -20.18 1.50
N TRP A 91 -5.39 -20.09 2.74
CA TRP A 91 -4.49 -19.04 3.21
C TRP A 91 -3.31 -19.66 3.94
N LEU A 92 -2.10 -19.19 3.61
CA LEU A 92 -0.91 -19.51 4.38
C LEU A 92 -0.93 -18.76 5.73
N PRO A 93 -0.31 -19.32 6.79
CA PRO A 93 -0.12 -18.60 8.04
C PRO A 93 0.63 -17.27 7.85
N PRO A 94 0.49 -16.31 8.79
CA PRO A 94 1.26 -15.08 8.75
C PRO A 94 2.76 -15.35 8.68
N LEU A 95 3.42 -14.72 7.72
CA LEU A 95 4.86 -14.77 7.54
C LEU A 95 5.46 -13.40 7.88
N GLU A 96 6.30 -13.37 8.91
CA GLU A 96 7.08 -12.19 9.25
C GLU A 96 8.31 -12.08 8.34
N HIS A 97 8.62 -10.86 7.88
CA HIS A 97 9.84 -10.56 7.14
C HIS A 97 10.73 -9.63 7.97
N PRO A 98 11.38 -10.10 9.06
CA PRO A 98 11.99 -9.21 10.05
C PRO A 98 13.15 -8.39 9.50
N GLN A 99 13.88 -8.89 8.50
CA GLN A 99 14.99 -8.16 7.89
C GLN A 99 14.52 -7.01 6.99
N THR A 100 13.32 -7.10 6.41
CA THR A 100 12.86 -6.16 5.37
C THR A 100 11.67 -5.32 5.81
N LEU A 101 10.72 -5.93 6.52
CA LEU A 101 9.50 -5.34 7.06
C LEU A 101 9.49 -5.18 8.59
N GLY A 102 10.59 -5.53 9.25
CA GLY A 102 10.76 -5.38 10.69
C GLY A 102 10.84 -3.94 11.16
N ARG A 103 10.73 -3.78 12.49
CA ARG A 103 11.04 -2.52 13.17
C ARG A 103 12.53 -2.21 13.09
N ARG A 104 12.89 -0.93 13.20
CA ARG A 104 14.28 -0.46 13.16
C ARG A 104 14.58 0.43 14.35
N GLN A 105 15.82 0.34 14.83
CA GLN A 105 16.32 1.21 15.89
C GLN A 105 16.76 2.55 15.31
N GLU A 106 16.39 3.62 15.98
CA GLU A 106 16.89 4.98 15.79
C GLU A 106 17.69 5.41 17.04
N PRO A 107 18.48 6.51 16.96
CA PRO A 107 19.16 7.05 18.13
C PRO A 107 18.24 7.30 19.32
N ASN A 108 18.82 7.34 20.53
CA ASN A 108 18.12 7.61 21.79
C ASN A 108 17.08 6.54 22.18
N GLY A 109 17.23 5.31 21.71
CA GLY A 109 16.33 4.20 22.06
C GLY A 109 14.93 4.35 21.47
N ILE A 110 14.82 5.09 20.37
CA ILE A 110 13.60 5.19 19.57
C ILE A 110 13.53 3.99 18.64
N GLU A 111 12.34 3.42 18.51
CA GLU A 111 12.09 2.38 17.51
C GLU A 111 11.07 2.89 16.49
N ILE A 112 11.35 2.68 15.20
CA ILE A 112 10.49 3.06 14.08
C ILE A 112 9.95 1.81 13.38
N VAL A 113 8.69 1.88 12.95
CA VAL A 113 8.03 0.84 12.17
C VAL A 113 7.26 1.44 10.99
N ALA A 114 7.20 0.71 9.87
CA ALA A 114 6.21 0.98 8.83
C ALA A 114 4.85 0.41 9.26
N GLY A 115 3.82 1.25 9.28
CA GLY A 115 2.45 0.91 9.64
C GLY A 115 1.56 0.81 8.41
N ASP A 116 0.40 0.14 8.53
CA ASP A 116 -0.71 0.18 7.57
C ASP A 116 -0.30 0.06 6.09
N MET A 117 0.72 -0.74 5.80
CA MET A 117 1.34 -0.84 4.47
C MET A 117 0.33 -1.37 3.44
N VAL A 118 -0.05 -0.58 2.43
CA VAL A 118 -1.09 -0.96 1.45
C VAL A 118 -0.47 -1.38 0.12
N PRO A 119 -0.48 -2.67 -0.24
CA PRO A 119 0.08 -3.15 -1.50
C PRO A 119 -0.83 -2.88 -2.71
N LYS A 120 -0.25 -2.35 -3.78
CA LYS A 120 -0.94 -2.12 -5.07
C LYS A 120 -0.11 -2.64 -6.24
N TRP A 121 -0.78 -3.22 -7.23
CA TRP A 121 -0.13 -3.75 -8.43
C TRP A 121 0.43 -2.65 -9.32
N HIS A 122 1.69 -2.78 -9.69
CA HIS A 122 2.35 -1.93 -10.67
C HIS A 122 2.63 -2.73 -11.95
N ALA A 123 1.71 -2.63 -12.92
CA ALA A 123 1.70 -3.45 -14.12
C ALA A 123 2.99 -3.36 -14.96
N LYS A 124 3.63 -2.19 -15.00
CA LYS A 124 4.86 -1.98 -15.77
C LYS A 124 6.05 -2.80 -15.23
N THR A 125 6.12 -3.02 -13.92
CA THR A 125 7.21 -3.78 -13.30
C THR A 125 6.82 -5.20 -12.91
N GLY A 126 5.53 -5.52 -12.91
CA GLY A 126 5.04 -6.82 -12.47
C GLY A 126 5.25 -7.06 -10.96
N ARG A 127 5.13 -6.00 -10.14
CA ARG A 127 5.40 -6.04 -8.70
C ARG A 127 4.30 -5.35 -7.91
N LEU A 128 4.18 -5.67 -6.62
CA LEU A 128 3.36 -4.84 -5.72
C LEU A 128 4.23 -3.73 -5.13
N LEU A 129 3.77 -2.48 -5.22
CA LEU A 129 4.29 -1.37 -4.44
C LEU A 129 3.38 -1.20 -3.23
N SER A 130 3.95 -1.31 -2.03
CA SER A 130 3.24 -1.09 -0.78
C SER A 130 3.68 0.22 -0.15
N THR A 131 2.73 1.01 0.34
CA THR A 131 3.01 2.29 1.00
C THR A 131 2.22 2.41 2.29
N GLY A 132 2.81 3.04 3.31
CA GLY A 132 2.22 3.18 4.64
C GLY A 132 2.89 4.29 5.45
N PRO A 133 2.33 4.73 6.58
CA PRO A 133 2.99 5.67 7.47
C PRO A 133 4.16 5.05 8.23
N THR A 134 5.10 5.86 8.71
CA THR A 134 6.01 5.46 9.79
C THR A 134 5.45 5.86 11.15
N VAL A 135 5.60 4.98 12.15
CA VAL A 135 5.26 5.23 13.55
C VAL A 135 6.50 5.01 14.42
N ARG A 136 6.65 5.82 15.47
CA ARG A 136 7.79 5.74 16.40
C ARG A 136 7.35 5.46 17.83
N TYR A 137 8.16 4.70 18.55
CA TYR A 137 7.97 4.37 19.94
C TYR A 137 9.21 4.73 20.77
N LYS A 138 8.98 5.03 22.04
CA LYS A 138 10.03 5.21 23.07
C LYS A 138 9.64 4.49 24.35
N ARG A 139 10.60 4.25 25.24
CA ARG A 139 10.33 3.81 26.61
C ARG A 139 10.01 5.02 27.48
N ASN A 140 8.96 4.96 28.28
CA ASN A 140 8.67 5.96 29.31
C ASN A 140 9.49 5.71 30.59
N ALA A 141 9.36 6.58 31.59
CA ALA A 141 10.10 6.46 32.85
C ALA A 141 9.85 5.15 33.62
N ALA A 142 8.69 4.51 33.40
CA ALA A 142 8.35 3.21 33.99
C ALA A 142 8.83 2.02 33.13
N GLY A 143 9.55 2.25 32.02
CA GLY A 143 10.02 1.22 31.10
C GLY A 143 8.96 0.69 30.14
N ALA A 144 7.73 1.20 30.17
CA ALA A 144 6.70 0.83 29.21
C ALA A 144 6.97 1.50 27.86
N GLU A 145 6.77 0.76 26.78
CA GLU A 145 6.82 1.30 25.43
C GLU A 145 5.59 2.16 25.18
N VAL A 146 5.78 3.32 24.56
CA VAL A 146 4.71 4.28 24.24
C VAL A 146 4.94 4.87 22.86
N LYS A 147 3.85 5.06 22.11
CA LYS A 147 3.86 5.79 20.84
C LYS A 147 4.26 7.24 21.07
N ILE A 148 5.20 7.74 20.27
CA ILE A 148 5.62 9.14 20.31
C ILE A 148 4.52 9.98 19.64
N SER A 149 4.15 11.09 20.27
CA SER A 149 3.13 12.00 19.73
C SER A 149 3.51 12.53 18.35
N GLN A 150 2.50 12.74 17.51
CA GLN A 150 2.65 13.32 16.16
C GLN A 150 3.22 14.74 16.19
N ASN A 151 3.16 15.42 17.35
CA ASN A 151 3.77 16.73 17.57
C ASN A 151 5.27 16.65 17.90
N GLU A 152 5.77 15.48 18.31
CA GLU A 152 7.15 15.25 18.74
C GLU A 152 7.97 14.45 17.72
N ALA A 153 7.30 13.63 16.91
CA ALA A 153 7.93 12.77 15.91
C ALA A 153 7.30 12.95 14.54
N SER A 154 8.15 13.10 13.53
CA SER A 154 7.73 13.09 12.14
C SER A 154 7.06 11.75 11.75
N SER A 155 6.19 11.79 10.76
CA SER A 155 5.81 10.60 10.00
C SER A 155 6.18 10.81 8.53
N ARG A 156 6.60 9.74 7.88
CA ARG A 156 6.99 9.69 6.46
C ARG A 156 6.17 8.63 5.76
N THR A 157 5.93 8.81 4.47
CA THR A 157 5.49 7.73 3.59
C THR A 157 6.61 6.70 3.49
N ALA A 158 6.43 5.56 4.16
CA ALA A 158 7.22 4.37 3.94
C ALA A 158 6.76 3.68 2.65
N TYR A 159 7.67 3.00 1.96
CA TYR A 159 7.38 2.14 0.82
C TYR A 159 8.21 0.86 0.87
N SER A 160 7.68 -0.22 0.30
CA SER A 160 8.37 -1.49 0.08
C SER A 160 7.80 -2.17 -1.16
N VAL A 161 8.60 -2.98 -1.85
CA VAL A 161 8.22 -3.63 -3.10
C VAL A 161 8.20 -5.14 -2.92
N TYR A 162 7.10 -5.78 -3.30
CA TYR A 162 7.01 -7.24 -3.36
C TYR A 162 7.49 -7.75 -4.72
N ASP A 163 8.44 -8.67 -4.70
CA ASP A 163 8.84 -9.44 -5.87
C ASP A 163 8.09 -10.79 -5.87
N PRO A 164 7.15 -11.02 -6.81
CA PRO A 164 6.36 -12.26 -6.83
C PRO A 164 7.17 -13.49 -7.25
N GLN A 165 8.30 -13.33 -7.94
CA GLN A 165 9.16 -14.46 -8.33
C GLN A 165 9.97 -14.95 -7.13
N GLN A 166 10.53 -14.02 -6.35
CA GLN A 166 11.28 -14.34 -5.14
C GLN A 166 10.41 -14.53 -3.89
N ARG A 167 9.13 -14.13 -3.98
CA ARG A 167 8.15 -14.15 -2.87
C ARG A 167 8.69 -13.43 -1.62
N THR A 168 9.24 -12.24 -1.84
CA THR A 168 9.84 -11.44 -0.77
C THR A 168 9.60 -9.95 -0.96
N TRP A 169 9.75 -9.21 0.13
CA TRP A 169 9.68 -7.77 0.17
C TRP A 169 11.08 -7.18 0.19
N THR A 170 11.28 -6.06 -0.51
CA THR A 170 12.46 -5.23 -0.27
C THR A 170 12.43 -4.67 1.14
N ALA A 171 13.61 -4.36 1.69
CA ALA A 171 13.65 -3.54 2.90
C ALA A 171 12.84 -2.25 2.66
N TRP A 172 11.96 -1.90 3.60
CA TRP A 172 11.18 -0.67 3.45
C TRP A 172 12.10 0.56 3.49
N ASP A 173 11.72 1.62 2.82
CA ASP A 173 12.41 2.90 2.90
C ASP A 173 11.38 4.02 2.94
N THR A 174 11.81 5.27 3.11
CA THR A 174 10.92 6.42 3.22
C THR A 174 11.11 7.38 2.06
N ILE A 175 10.02 8.00 1.62
CA ILE A 175 10.10 9.10 0.67
C ILE A 175 10.84 10.27 1.34
N VAL A 176 11.92 10.72 0.69
CA VAL A 176 12.67 11.90 1.12
C VAL A 176 11.80 13.13 0.98
N MET A 177 11.57 13.83 2.09
CA MET A 177 10.78 15.05 2.14
C MET A 177 11.70 16.28 2.26
N PRO A 178 11.33 17.43 1.68
CA PRO A 178 12.05 18.66 1.92
C PRO A 178 12.04 19.05 3.41
N GLU A 179 13.05 19.79 3.87
CA GLU A 179 13.23 20.15 5.29
C GLU A 179 12.25 21.19 5.83
N ALA A 180 11.38 21.76 4.99
CA ALA A 180 10.45 22.80 5.40
C ALA A 180 9.44 22.26 6.46
N PRO A 181 9.11 23.04 7.52
CA PRO A 181 8.27 22.57 8.63
C PRO A 181 6.91 21.97 8.23
N LYS A 182 6.32 22.44 7.13
CA LYS A 182 5.06 21.91 6.59
C LYS A 182 5.14 20.41 6.22
N PHE A 183 6.34 19.89 5.98
CA PHE A 183 6.59 18.48 5.70
C PHE A 183 7.00 17.70 6.95
N PHE A 184 6.88 18.25 8.16
CA PHE A 184 7.19 17.51 9.39
C PHE A 184 6.35 16.22 9.50
N TYR A 185 5.07 16.30 9.16
CA TYR A 185 4.16 15.15 9.12
C TYR A 185 3.63 14.95 7.69
N ALA A 186 4.49 14.42 6.81
CA ALA A 186 4.19 14.17 5.41
C ALA A 186 4.13 12.67 5.16
N THR A 187 2.94 12.11 5.33
CA THR A 187 2.70 10.67 5.30
C THR A 187 1.51 10.33 4.41
N VAL A 188 1.30 9.05 4.14
CA VAL A 188 0.08 8.61 3.43
C VAL A 188 -1.12 8.68 4.37
N GLY A 189 -2.25 9.14 3.86
CA GLY A 189 -3.53 8.96 4.54
C GLY A 189 -3.95 7.49 4.51
N ALA A 190 -5.22 7.20 4.84
CA ALA A 190 -5.79 5.88 4.60
C ALA A 190 -5.85 5.61 3.08
N SER A 191 -4.75 5.14 2.49
CA SER A 191 -4.70 4.71 1.09
C SER A 191 -5.59 3.48 0.94
N GLN A 192 -6.59 3.55 0.06
CA GLN A 192 -7.49 2.43 -0.22
C GLN A 192 -7.09 1.71 -1.49
#